data_AF-E1QP57-F1
#
_entry.id   AF-E1QP57-F1
#
_cell.length_a   1.000
_cell.length_b   1.000
_cell.length_c   1.000
_cell.angle_alpha   90.00
_cell.angle_beta   90.00
_cell.angle_gamma   90.00
#
_symmetry.space_group_name_H-M   'P 1'
#
loop_
_entity.id
_entity.type
_entity.pdbx_description
1 polymer ?
#
loop_
_entity_poly.entity_id
_entity_poly.type
_entity_poly.pdbx_seq_one_letter_code
_entity_poly.pdbx_strand_id
1 'polypeptide(L)'
;MDLSIKIIQESDEYQVIIEGDGVTRILKAKSINELINSLSTEVRDLLTIRENDDTLKSSPCTLRGWYIRLPVAKLLDIIAFLIRNRQGDDMEGIMKYLDSHGLSRSNYRVIIPTLSALGLWKQGKLTREAEELGKAVINGGQELPNLLYKIAIRNCVLKEVIERLAEGLPINEAIKLLGLTRRDEINYTSNLLEIITGSDEFKCLQYSKALGNYLRSGGCFAVIDLPKGCVLNQIVTIFNYLVSNKGFHLMSLLSDVDITINLSLINTQPSNDYALIIQGGKPIGALVGDIITTNNNYAPRARETVDKLEPMATKVIKANNLMFSIIIVPIVIVDECPRIKVYVMVGNKMGDWIARVFDLP
;
A
#
# COMPACT_ATOMS: atom_id res chain seq x y z
N MET A 1 5.16 16.61 -14.73
CA MET A 1 6.51 16.04 -14.63
C MET A 1 7.17 16.31 -15.97
N ASP A 2 8.32 16.97 -15.98
CA ASP A 2 9.09 17.24 -17.20
C ASP A 2 10.11 16.10 -17.35
N LEU A 3 9.68 15.00 -17.98
CA LEU A 3 10.60 13.95 -18.43
C LEU A 3 11.27 14.45 -19.71
N SER A 4 12.58 14.63 -19.67
CA SER A 4 13.37 15.04 -20.85
C SER A 4 14.07 13.82 -21.41
N ILE A 5 13.72 13.43 -22.63
CA ILE A 5 14.41 12.38 -23.37
C ILE A 5 15.10 13.03 -24.56
N LYS A 6 16.42 12.87 -24.65
CA LYS A 6 17.23 13.32 -25.78
C LYS A 6 17.87 12.11 -26.44
N ILE A 7 17.78 12.04 -27.76
CA ILE A 7 18.42 11.00 -28.57
C ILE A 7 19.46 11.69 -29.45
N ILE A 8 20.70 11.25 -29.36
CA ILE A 8 21.84 11.75 -30.12
C ILE A 8 22.34 10.58 -30.97
N GLN A 9 22.52 10.80 -32.27
CA GLN A 9 23.14 9.81 -33.16
C GLN A 9 24.60 10.20 -33.38
N GLU A 10 25.52 9.34 -32.97
CA GLU A 10 26.96 9.50 -33.20
C GLU A 10 27.48 8.33 -34.03
N SER A 11 27.84 8.61 -35.29
CA SER A 11 28.36 7.61 -36.23
C SER A 11 27.44 6.39 -36.37
N ASP A 12 27.84 5.24 -35.82
CA ASP A 12 27.14 3.95 -35.90
C ASP A 12 26.37 3.60 -34.61
N GLU A 13 26.25 4.54 -33.65
CA GLU A 13 25.56 4.34 -32.38
C GLU A 13 24.55 5.45 -32.08
N TYR A 14 23.49 5.09 -31.37
CA TYR A 14 22.50 5.98 -30.79
C TYR A 14 22.77 6.09 -29.29
N GLN A 15 22.84 7.31 -28.78
CA GLN A 15 22.89 7.60 -27.35
C GLN A 15 21.57 8.22 -26.92
N VAL A 16 20.96 7.67 -25.87
CA VAL A 16 19.76 8.23 -25.24
C VAL A 16 20.13 8.78 -23.88
N ILE A 17 19.71 10.01 -23.62
CA ILE A 17 19.81 10.65 -22.32
C ILE A 17 18.39 10.84 -21.80
N ILE A 18 18.09 10.24 -20.65
CA ILE A 18 16.80 10.37 -19.97
C ILE A 18 17.03 11.13 -18.67
N GLU A 19 16.36 12.27 -18.52
CA GLU A 19 16.44 13.16 -17.37
C GLU A 19 15.05 13.25 -16.70
N GLY A 20 14.97 12.86 -15.42
CA GLY A 20 13.75 12.92 -14.62
C GLY A 20 14.04 12.72 -13.14
N ASP A 21 13.31 13.42 -12.27
CA ASP A 21 13.38 13.30 -10.79
C ASP A 21 14.80 13.31 -10.19
N GLY A 22 15.67 14.17 -10.72
CA GLY A 22 17.04 14.35 -10.22
C GLY A 22 18.04 13.25 -10.63
N VAL A 23 17.64 12.35 -11.53
CA VAL A 23 18.49 11.28 -12.06
C VAL A 23 18.65 11.45 -13.57
N THR A 24 19.90 11.29 -14.04
CA THR A 24 20.24 11.25 -15.48
C THR A 24 20.70 9.84 -15.83
N ARG A 25 20.03 9.22 -16.80
CA ARG A 25 20.41 7.89 -17.32
C ARG A 25 20.86 8.01 -18.76
N ILE A 26 21.93 7.28 -19.12
CA ILE A 26 22.51 7.30 -20.46
C ILE A 26 22.50 5.86 -21.00
N LEU A 27 21.81 5.65 -22.12
CA LEU A 27 21.77 4.37 -22.84
C LEU A 27 22.51 4.51 -24.16
N LYS A 28 23.14 3.42 -24.63
CA LYS A 28 23.76 3.32 -25.95
C LYS A 28 23.15 2.15 -26.71
N ALA A 29 22.90 2.32 -28.01
CA ALA A 29 22.33 1.30 -28.87
C ALA A 29 22.97 1.35 -30.26
N LYS A 30 23.29 0.19 -30.84
CA LYS A 30 23.93 0.07 -32.17
C LYS A 30 22.93 -0.04 -33.31
N SER A 31 21.64 -0.14 -32.99
CA SER A 31 20.56 -0.20 -33.96
C SER A 31 19.29 0.43 -33.42
N ILE A 32 18.39 0.83 -34.32
CA ILE A 32 17.07 1.37 -33.98
C ILE A 32 16.25 0.37 -33.15
N ASN A 33 16.36 -0.93 -33.42
CA ASN A 33 15.63 -1.95 -32.66
C ASN A 33 16.13 -2.07 -31.22
N GLU A 34 17.45 -2.05 -31.02
CA GLU A 34 18.09 -2.07 -29.71
C GLU A 34 17.78 -0.78 -28.91
N LEU A 35 17.71 0.36 -29.60
CA LEU A 35 17.30 1.65 -29.07
C LEU A 35 15.86 1.60 -28.54
N ILE A 36 14.92 1.13 -29.36
CA ILE A 36 13.49 1.04 -28.98
C ILE A 36 13.30 0.09 -27.81
N ASN A 37 13.97 -1.07 -27.81
CA ASN A 37 13.86 -2.04 -26.72
C ASN A 37 14.42 -1.51 -25.40
N SER A 38 15.59 -0.86 -25.44
CA SER A 38 16.22 -0.29 -24.26
C SER A 38 15.42 0.87 -23.70
N LEU A 39 14.99 1.80 -24.57
CA LEU A 39 14.14 2.93 -24.18
C LEU A 39 12.79 2.46 -23.63
N SER A 40 12.15 1.47 -24.27
CA SER A 40 10.88 0.93 -23.81
C SER A 40 10.99 0.25 -22.46
N THR A 41 12.11 -0.43 -22.17
CA THR A 41 12.36 -1.06 -20.87
C THR A 41 12.58 0.01 -19.81
N GLU A 42 13.39 1.03 -20.11
CA GLU A 42 13.73 2.08 -19.16
C GLU A 42 12.54 2.99 -18.83
N VAL A 43 11.77 3.39 -19.84
CA VAL A 43 10.55 4.17 -19.67
C VAL A 43 9.50 3.32 -18.94
N ARG A 44 9.39 2.02 -19.25
CA ARG A 44 8.51 1.12 -18.50
C ARG A 44 8.96 1.06 -17.05
N ASP A 45 10.23 0.90 -16.73
CA ASP A 45 10.70 0.84 -15.35
C ASP A 45 10.43 2.15 -14.60
N LEU A 46 10.69 3.31 -15.21
CA LEU A 46 10.39 4.62 -14.63
C LEU A 46 8.88 4.83 -14.40
N LEU A 47 8.05 4.42 -15.36
CA LEU A 47 6.60 4.49 -15.24
C LEU A 47 6.05 3.44 -14.27
N THR A 48 6.64 2.25 -14.18
CA THR A 48 6.22 1.16 -13.30
C THR A 48 6.59 1.45 -11.85
N ILE A 49 7.76 2.03 -11.60
CA ILE A 49 8.15 2.57 -10.28
C ILE A 49 7.10 3.59 -9.83
N ARG A 50 6.65 4.46 -10.74
CA ARG A 50 5.66 5.49 -10.44
C ARG A 50 4.23 4.96 -10.32
N GLU A 51 3.80 4.02 -11.17
CA GLU A 51 2.47 3.40 -11.09
C GLU A 51 2.35 2.50 -9.85
N ASN A 52 3.43 1.86 -9.42
CA ASN A 52 3.48 1.15 -8.14
C ASN A 52 3.51 2.10 -6.93
N ASP A 53 4.07 3.30 -7.07
CA ASP A 53 3.90 4.38 -6.07
C ASP A 53 2.49 4.99 -6.12
N ASP A 54 1.86 5.09 -7.30
CA ASP A 54 0.56 5.72 -7.51
C ASP A 54 -0.63 4.80 -7.13
N THR A 55 -0.48 3.48 -7.23
CA THR A 55 -1.51 2.50 -6.78
C THR A 55 -1.58 2.37 -5.26
N LEU A 56 -0.58 2.89 -4.54
CA LEU A 56 -0.56 3.07 -3.08
C LEU A 56 -0.62 4.53 -2.65
N LYS A 57 -0.94 5.49 -3.56
CA LYS A 57 -1.12 6.89 -3.16
C LYS A 57 -2.35 7.04 -2.27
N SER A 58 -2.07 6.97 -0.97
CA SER A 58 -2.66 7.84 0.04
C SER A 58 -3.00 9.18 -0.60
N SER A 59 -4.24 9.65 -0.39
CA SER A 59 -4.66 11.01 -0.73
C SER A 59 -3.49 11.98 -0.48
N PRO A 60 -3.17 12.91 -1.42
CA PRO A 60 -2.00 13.78 -1.28
C PRO A 60 -2.04 14.40 0.11
N CYS A 61 -0.99 14.19 0.89
CA CYS A 61 -0.91 14.78 2.22
C CYS A 61 -0.97 16.31 2.05
N THR A 62 -1.72 16.99 2.92
CA THR A 62 -2.00 18.43 2.78
C THR A 62 -1.49 19.25 3.95
N LEU A 63 -1.36 18.65 5.13
CA LEU A 63 -0.90 19.32 6.34
C LEU A 63 0.62 19.18 6.44
N ARG A 64 1.34 20.29 6.66
CA ARG A 64 2.82 20.32 6.61
C ARG A 64 3.53 20.56 7.95
N GLY A 65 2.79 20.69 9.05
CA GLY A 65 3.35 20.93 10.38
C GLY A 65 2.85 19.90 11.38
N TRP A 66 3.72 19.46 12.29
CA TRP A 66 3.35 18.58 13.39
C TRP A 66 3.36 19.33 14.72
N TYR A 67 2.26 19.22 15.47
CA TYR A 67 2.11 19.81 16.79
C TYR A 67 1.20 18.93 17.63
N ILE A 68 1.67 18.51 18.80
CA ILE A 68 0.87 17.73 19.75
C ILE A 68 1.27 18.08 21.17
N ARG A 69 0.35 18.67 21.93
CA ARG A 69 0.61 19.09 23.31
C ARG A 69 -0.37 18.50 24.32
N LEU A 70 -1.16 17.53 23.85
CA LEU A 70 -2.13 16.80 24.64
C LEU A 70 -1.94 15.31 24.39
N PRO A 71 -2.10 14.47 25.43
CA PRO A 71 -2.16 13.03 25.25
C PRO A 71 -3.27 12.65 24.27
N VAL A 72 -3.01 11.67 23.39
CA VAL A 72 -3.99 11.18 22.40
C VAL A 72 -5.30 10.77 23.08
N ALA A 73 -5.25 10.05 24.20
CA ALA A 73 -6.44 9.67 24.96
C ALA A 73 -7.30 10.87 25.37
N LYS A 74 -6.67 11.98 25.79
CA LYS A 74 -7.36 13.21 26.17
C LYS A 74 -7.94 13.94 24.96
N LEU A 75 -7.24 13.92 23.83
CA LEU A 75 -7.75 14.44 22.57
C LEU A 75 -9.02 13.70 22.14
N LEU A 76 -9.01 12.37 22.22
CA LEU A 76 -10.14 11.51 21.88
C LEU A 76 -11.32 11.72 22.82
N ASP A 77 -11.07 11.87 24.11
CA ASP A 77 -12.08 12.21 25.12
C ASP A 77 -12.76 13.56 24.83
N ILE A 78 -11.97 14.60 24.51
CA ILE A 78 -12.50 15.91 24.10
C ILE A 78 -13.41 15.75 22.87
N ILE A 79 -12.95 15.06 21.83
CA ILE A 79 -13.74 14.88 20.60
C ILE A 79 -15.04 14.12 20.92
N ALA A 80 -14.97 13.02 21.67
CA ALA A 80 -16.15 12.26 22.06
C ALA A 80 -17.15 13.11 22.89
N PHE A 81 -16.65 13.95 23.80
CA PHE A 81 -17.50 14.87 24.55
C PHE A 81 -18.20 15.88 23.64
N LEU A 82 -17.49 16.48 22.68
CA LEU A 82 -18.05 17.44 21.74
C LEU A 82 -19.15 16.81 20.87
N ILE A 83 -18.95 15.55 20.44
CA ILE A 83 -19.95 14.82 19.66
C ILE A 83 -21.17 14.42 20.51
N ARG A 84 -20.99 13.96 21.75
CA ARG A 84 -22.10 13.60 22.65
C ARG A 84 -22.96 14.80 23.04
N ASN A 85 -22.33 15.94 23.27
CA ASN A 85 -22.98 17.14 23.79
C ASN A 85 -23.17 18.20 22.71
N ARG A 86 -23.26 17.79 21.44
CA ARG A 86 -23.32 18.72 20.31
C ARG A 86 -24.61 19.53 20.36
N GLN A 87 -24.51 20.73 20.91
CA GLN A 87 -25.55 21.73 20.95
C GLN A 87 -24.91 23.09 20.64
N GLY A 88 -25.09 23.57 19.41
CA GLY A 88 -24.56 24.86 18.98
C GLY A 88 -23.12 24.81 18.47
N ASP A 89 -22.34 25.82 18.82
CA ASP A 89 -21.01 26.06 18.28
C ASP A 89 -19.92 25.19 18.93
N ASP A 90 -19.01 24.65 18.13
CA ASP A 90 -17.99 23.71 18.63
C ASP A 90 -17.00 24.39 19.60
N MET A 91 -16.76 25.71 19.50
CA MET A 91 -15.94 26.44 20.47
C MET A 91 -16.61 26.53 21.83
N GLU A 92 -17.93 26.76 21.86
CA GLU A 92 -18.71 26.74 23.09
C GLU A 92 -18.66 25.34 23.72
N GLY A 93 -18.71 24.30 22.89
CA GLY A 93 -18.49 22.91 23.31
C GLY A 93 -17.13 22.71 24.00
N ILE A 94 -16.05 23.27 23.45
CA ILE A 94 -14.71 23.20 24.09
C ILE A 94 -14.72 23.91 25.45
N MET A 95 -15.35 25.09 25.55
CA MET A 95 -15.44 25.81 26.82
C MET A 95 -16.23 25.02 27.87
N LYS A 96 -17.36 24.41 27.47
CA LYS A 96 -18.16 23.53 28.34
C LYS A 96 -17.35 22.30 28.80
N TYR A 97 -16.57 21.70 27.91
CA TYR A 97 -15.67 20.60 28.28
C TYR A 97 -14.65 21.05 29.34
N LEU A 98 -13.99 22.19 29.12
CA LEU A 98 -12.99 22.70 30.05
C LEU A 98 -13.60 23.02 31.42
N ASP A 99 -14.74 23.72 31.46
CA ASP A 99 -15.42 24.08 32.70
C ASP A 99 -15.90 22.83 33.47
N SER A 100 -16.50 21.85 32.79
CA SER A 100 -16.99 20.61 33.42
C SER A 100 -15.89 19.72 33.98
N HIS A 101 -14.67 19.85 33.48
CA HIS A 101 -13.49 19.11 33.96
C HIS A 101 -12.59 19.94 34.87
N GLY A 102 -13.03 21.13 35.30
CA GLY A 102 -12.24 22.02 36.18
C GLY A 102 -10.93 22.51 35.55
N LEU A 103 -10.85 22.54 34.22
CA LEU A 103 -9.66 22.95 33.47
C LEU A 103 -9.72 24.44 33.13
N SER A 104 -8.57 25.10 33.13
CA SER A 104 -8.48 26.50 32.67
C SER A 104 -8.98 26.62 31.24
N ARG A 105 -9.87 27.59 30.99
CA ARG A 105 -10.32 27.93 29.63
C ARG A 105 -9.15 28.19 28.69
N SER A 106 -8.04 28.75 29.17
CA SER A 106 -6.83 29.00 28.35
C SER A 106 -6.25 27.75 27.67
N ASN A 107 -6.60 26.54 28.14
CA ASN A 107 -6.19 25.28 27.51
C ASN A 107 -6.74 25.10 26.08
N TYR A 108 -7.74 25.88 25.65
CA TYR A 108 -8.18 25.90 24.25
C TYR A 108 -7.00 26.19 23.28
N ARG A 109 -6.01 26.98 23.73
CA ARG A 109 -4.79 27.33 22.97
C ARG A 109 -3.88 26.13 22.68
N VAL A 110 -4.12 25.01 23.36
CA VAL A 110 -3.37 23.76 23.20
C VAL A 110 -4.23 22.73 22.46
N ILE A 111 -5.54 22.69 22.77
CA ILE A 111 -6.52 21.78 22.16
C ILE A 111 -6.67 22.07 20.66
N ILE A 112 -6.98 23.31 20.29
CA ILE A 112 -7.27 23.66 18.90
C ILE A 112 -6.08 23.43 17.99
N PRO A 113 -4.84 23.88 18.31
CA PRO A 113 -3.71 23.61 17.43
C PRO A 113 -3.38 22.11 17.31
N THR A 114 -3.58 21.32 18.37
CA THR A 114 -3.42 19.85 18.30
C THR A 114 -4.45 19.22 17.37
N LEU A 115 -5.73 19.60 17.48
CA LEU A 115 -6.78 19.13 16.57
C LEU A 115 -6.52 19.57 15.12
N SER A 116 -6.10 20.82 14.91
CA SER A 116 -5.80 21.35 13.58
C SER A 116 -4.58 20.68 12.93
N ALA A 117 -3.55 20.30 13.70
CA ALA A 117 -2.38 19.58 13.18
C ALA A 117 -2.74 18.19 12.61
N LEU A 118 -3.81 17.58 13.14
CA LEU A 118 -4.41 16.34 12.62
C LEU A 118 -5.55 16.60 11.61
N GLY A 119 -5.86 17.86 11.28
CA GLY A 119 -6.97 18.19 10.39
C GLY A 119 -8.36 17.89 10.97
N LEU A 120 -8.47 17.76 12.29
CA LEU A 120 -9.71 17.50 13.03
C LEU A 120 -10.50 18.77 13.34
N TRP A 121 -9.87 19.93 13.15
CA TRP A 121 -10.46 21.24 13.38
C TRP A 121 -10.12 22.21 12.25
N LYS A 122 -11.14 22.82 11.65
CA LYS A 122 -11.01 23.77 10.54
C LYS A 122 -12.09 24.86 10.65
N GLN A 123 -11.69 26.12 10.44
CA GLN A 123 -12.62 27.27 10.41
C GLN A 123 -13.54 27.36 11.65
N GLY A 124 -12.99 27.05 12.83
CA GLY A 124 -13.74 27.13 14.09
C GLY A 124 -14.68 25.97 14.37
N LYS A 125 -14.60 24.88 13.60
CA LYS A 125 -15.48 23.70 13.73
C LYS A 125 -14.73 22.38 13.61
N LEU A 126 -15.32 21.32 14.14
CA LEU A 126 -14.88 19.95 13.93
C LEU A 126 -15.08 19.56 12.46
N THR A 127 -14.13 18.79 11.93
CA THR A 127 -14.23 18.21 10.58
C THR A 127 -15.02 16.90 10.59
N ARG A 128 -15.43 16.43 9.41
CA ARG A 128 -16.13 15.14 9.26
C ARG A 128 -15.32 13.98 9.83
N GLU A 129 -14.02 14.00 9.64
CA GLU A 129 -13.09 13.01 10.20
C GLU A 129 -13.05 13.04 11.73
N ALA A 130 -13.16 14.22 12.34
CA ALA A 130 -13.27 14.34 13.79
C ALA A 130 -14.61 13.79 14.31
N GLU A 131 -15.69 13.99 13.57
CA GLU A 131 -16.99 13.39 13.92
C GLU A 131 -16.96 11.86 13.83
N GLU A 132 -16.37 11.30 12.78
CA GLU A 132 -16.17 9.86 12.61
C GLU A 132 -15.32 9.28 13.76
N LEU A 133 -14.21 9.95 14.08
CA LEU A 133 -13.33 9.57 15.18
C LEU A 133 -14.05 9.62 16.53
N GLY A 134 -14.82 10.68 16.80
CA GLY A 134 -15.60 10.81 18.03
C GLY A 134 -16.66 9.72 18.17
N LYS A 135 -17.39 9.40 17.10
CA LYS A 135 -18.36 8.30 17.09
C LYS A 135 -17.69 6.95 17.36
N ALA A 136 -16.52 6.69 16.77
CA ALA A 136 -15.77 5.47 17.01
C ALA A 136 -15.35 5.31 18.48
N VAL A 137 -14.92 6.40 19.12
CA VAL A 137 -14.61 6.40 20.57
C VAL A 137 -15.86 6.10 21.40
N ILE A 138 -17.00 6.70 21.05
CA ILE A 138 -18.28 6.47 21.75
C ILE A 138 -18.75 5.01 21.61
N ASN A 139 -18.50 4.40 20.45
CA ASN A 139 -18.94 3.04 20.10
C ASN A 139 -17.97 1.92 20.53
N GLY A 140 -17.00 2.20 21.41
CA GLY A 140 -16.12 1.18 21.98
C GLY A 140 -14.76 1.02 21.28
N GLY A 141 -14.40 1.90 20.34
CA GLY A 141 -13.02 2.15 19.93
C GLY A 141 -12.36 1.10 19.03
N GLN A 142 -13.07 0.07 18.55
CA GLN A 142 -12.46 -0.97 17.71
C GLN A 142 -11.85 -0.43 16.40
N GLU A 143 -12.49 0.55 15.77
CA GLU A 143 -12.02 1.16 14.51
C GLU A 143 -10.97 2.27 14.69
N LEU A 144 -10.62 2.58 15.95
CA LEU A 144 -9.80 3.74 16.28
C LEU A 144 -8.41 3.72 15.62
N PRO A 145 -7.65 2.60 15.61
CA PRO A 145 -6.34 2.56 14.93
C PRO A 145 -6.43 2.91 13.44
N ASN A 146 -7.42 2.34 12.74
CA ASN A 146 -7.62 2.52 11.30
C ASN A 146 -8.02 3.97 10.96
N LEU A 147 -8.89 4.57 11.77
CA LEU A 147 -9.26 5.98 11.61
C LEU A 147 -8.08 6.92 11.91
N LEU A 148 -7.34 6.68 13.00
CA LEU A 148 -6.17 7.47 13.33
C LEU A 148 -5.07 7.35 12.28
N TYR A 149 -4.85 6.16 11.70
CA TYR A 149 -3.95 6.00 10.55
C TYR A 149 -4.38 6.90 9.39
N LYS A 150 -5.65 6.82 8.96
CA LYS A 150 -6.21 7.62 7.84
C LYS A 150 -6.09 9.12 8.08
N ILE A 151 -6.26 9.57 9.32
CA ILE A 151 -6.11 10.96 9.73
C ILE A 151 -4.62 11.36 9.68
N ALA A 152 -3.75 10.55 10.28
CA ALA A 152 -2.32 10.84 10.41
C ALA A 152 -1.62 10.96 9.06
N ILE A 153 -1.90 10.06 8.11
CA ILE A 153 -1.27 10.08 6.76
C ILE A 153 -1.63 11.32 5.92
N ARG A 154 -2.65 12.10 6.32
CA ARG A 154 -2.95 13.40 5.68
C ARG A 154 -1.97 14.50 6.09
N ASN A 155 -1.25 14.30 7.18
CA ASN A 155 -0.13 15.13 7.59
C ASN A 155 1.15 14.59 6.96
N CYS A 156 1.80 15.39 6.12
CA CYS A 156 2.99 14.95 5.36
C CYS A 156 4.14 14.54 6.27
N VAL A 157 4.30 15.23 7.39
CA VAL A 157 5.38 14.97 8.34
C VAL A 157 5.12 13.65 9.08
N LEU A 158 3.88 13.38 9.50
CA LEU A 158 3.52 12.09 10.06
C LEU A 158 3.54 10.97 9.02
N LYS A 159 3.11 11.24 7.79
CA LYS A 159 3.13 10.26 6.69
C LYS A 159 4.55 9.75 6.46
N GLU A 160 5.53 10.64 6.37
CA GLU A 160 6.94 10.26 6.23
C GLU A 160 7.39 9.37 7.40
N VAL A 161 7.10 9.75 8.64
CA VAL A 161 7.42 8.94 9.83
C VAL A 161 6.76 7.57 9.76
N ILE A 162 5.47 7.49 9.41
CA ILE A 162 4.72 6.23 9.27
C ILE A 162 5.34 5.35 8.17
N GLU A 163 5.75 5.92 7.04
CA GLU A 163 6.42 5.19 5.96
C GLU A 163 7.77 4.63 6.42
N ARG A 164 8.55 5.39 7.20
CA ARG A 164 9.81 4.91 7.80
C ARG A 164 9.59 3.80 8.83
N LEU A 165 8.55 3.91 9.65
CA LEU A 165 8.15 2.83 10.57
C LEU A 165 7.78 1.56 9.80
N ALA A 166 7.03 1.70 8.71
CA ALA A 166 6.66 0.58 7.85
C ALA A 166 7.88 -0.05 7.15
N GLU A 167 8.97 0.70 6.95
CA GLU A 167 10.27 0.21 6.47
C GLU A 167 11.10 -0.50 7.57
N GLY A 168 10.61 -0.53 8.81
CA GLY A 168 11.25 -1.22 9.94
C GLY A 168 12.02 -0.29 10.88
N LEU A 169 11.96 1.02 10.70
CA LEU A 169 12.60 1.97 11.60
C LEU A 169 11.92 1.92 12.98
N PRO A 170 12.66 1.82 14.10
CA PRO A 170 12.09 1.89 15.44
C PRO A 170 11.39 3.24 15.75
N ILE A 171 10.33 3.22 16.57
CA ILE A 171 9.54 4.42 16.92
C ILE A 171 10.40 5.56 17.48
N ASN A 172 11.33 5.24 18.38
CA ASN A 172 12.23 6.21 18.98
C ASN A 172 13.17 6.89 17.96
N GLU A 173 13.52 6.21 16.87
CA GLU A 173 14.32 6.78 15.78
C GLU A 173 13.44 7.57 14.80
N ALA A 174 12.26 7.04 14.48
CA ALA A 174 11.32 7.71 13.59
C ALA A 174 10.84 9.07 14.14
N ILE A 175 10.64 9.18 15.46
CA ILE A 175 10.28 10.45 16.11
C ILE A 175 11.39 11.51 15.97
N LYS A 176 12.67 11.12 15.89
CA LYS A 176 13.77 12.09 15.72
C LYS A 176 13.67 12.85 14.40
N LEU A 177 13.05 12.25 13.38
CA LEU A 177 12.79 12.89 12.09
C LEU A 177 11.86 14.11 12.21
N LEU A 178 11.05 14.15 13.27
CA LEU A 178 10.11 15.24 13.54
C LEU A 178 10.76 16.47 14.16
N GLY A 179 12.02 16.38 14.61
CA GLY A 179 12.71 17.47 15.30
C GLY A 179 12.06 17.89 16.63
N LEU A 180 11.23 17.03 17.25
CA LEU A 180 10.60 17.32 18.53
C LEU A 180 11.64 17.36 19.65
N THR A 181 11.62 18.42 20.45
CA THR A 181 12.58 18.63 21.55
C THR A 181 11.95 18.46 22.93
N ARG A 182 10.64 18.67 23.05
CA ARG A 182 9.94 18.62 24.34
C ARG A 182 9.51 17.19 24.64
N ARG A 183 9.80 16.73 25.86
CA ARG A 183 9.55 15.34 26.30
C ARG A 183 8.08 14.94 26.21
N ASP A 184 7.16 15.86 26.49
CA ASP A 184 5.73 15.62 26.39
C ASP A 184 5.28 15.41 24.95
N GLU A 185 5.75 16.24 24.01
CA GLU A 185 5.47 16.10 22.57
C GLU A 185 5.98 14.77 22.00
N ILE A 186 7.20 14.38 22.40
CA ILE A 186 7.80 13.08 22.04
C ILE A 186 6.92 11.94 22.56
N ASN A 187 6.54 11.97 23.84
CA ASN A 187 5.72 10.92 24.45
C ASN A 187 4.34 10.83 23.78
N TYR A 188 3.66 11.97 23.55
CA TYR A 188 2.34 11.97 22.93
C TYR A 188 2.38 11.50 21.47
N THR A 189 3.46 11.84 20.75
CA THR A 189 3.67 11.34 19.40
C THR A 189 3.97 9.84 19.40
N SER A 190 4.80 9.34 20.31
CA SER A 190 5.05 7.89 20.46
C SER A 190 3.76 7.13 20.67
N ASN A 191 2.93 7.58 21.62
CA ASN A 191 1.64 6.95 21.90
C ASN A 191 0.70 6.97 20.67
N LEU A 192 0.73 8.04 19.87
CA LEU A 192 -0.04 8.10 18.61
C LEU A 192 0.46 7.04 17.61
N LEU A 193 1.77 6.97 17.42
CA LEU A 193 2.39 6.02 16.49
C LEU A 193 2.15 4.57 16.95
N GLU A 194 2.25 4.28 18.24
CA GLU A 194 1.94 2.97 18.82
C GLU A 194 0.50 2.53 18.50
N ILE A 195 -0.49 3.42 18.67
CA ILE A 195 -1.87 3.12 18.28
C ILE A 195 -1.98 2.88 16.77
N ILE A 196 -1.31 3.70 15.96
CA ILE A 196 -1.32 3.58 14.50
C ILE A 196 -0.71 2.26 14.04
N THR A 197 0.36 1.77 14.68
CA THR A 197 0.99 0.50 14.31
C THR A 197 0.08 -0.71 14.51
N GLY A 198 -0.95 -0.57 15.36
CA GLY A 198 -1.98 -1.57 15.53
C GLY A 198 -3.01 -1.64 14.39
N SER A 199 -3.04 -0.66 13.49
CA SER A 199 -4.04 -0.57 12.42
C SER A 199 -3.80 -1.60 11.31
N ASP A 200 -4.89 -2.06 10.70
CA ASP A 200 -4.79 -2.96 9.55
C ASP A 200 -4.12 -2.24 8.38
N GLU A 201 -4.47 -0.97 8.12
CA GLU A 201 -3.84 -0.22 7.03
C GLU A 201 -2.33 -0.04 7.22
N PHE A 202 -1.84 0.13 8.45
CA PHE A 202 -0.40 0.18 8.72
C PHE A 202 0.27 -1.17 8.46
N LYS A 203 -0.31 -2.27 8.96
CA LYS A 203 0.22 -3.63 8.70
C LYS A 203 0.27 -3.94 7.21
N CYS A 204 -0.73 -3.48 6.46
CA CYS A 204 -0.74 -3.60 5.01
C CYS A 204 0.40 -2.81 4.34
N LEU A 205 0.63 -1.58 4.77
CA LEU A 205 1.76 -0.78 4.28
C LEU A 205 3.10 -1.45 4.62
N GLN A 206 3.26 -1.91 5.86
CA GLN A 206 4.46 -2.59 6.33
C GLN A 206 4.74 -3.86 5.51
N TYR A 207 3.71 -4.68 5.26
CA TYR A 207 3.84 -5.85 4.41
C TYR A 207 4.23 -5.47 2.97
N SER A 208 3.57 -4.47 2.36
CA SER A 208 3.93 -3.98 1.02
C SER A 208 5.39 -3.54 0.94
N LYS A 209 5.89 -2.82 1.96
CA LYS A 209 7.29 -2.37 2.04
C LYS A 209 8.24 -3.56 2.18
N ALA A 210 7.93 -4.51 3.05
CA ALA A 210 8.72 -5.73 3.22
C ALA A 210 8.79 -6.56 1.93
N LEU A 211 7.66 -6.76 1.27
CA LEU A 211 7.57 -7.48 0.00
C LEU A 211 8.34 -6.75 -1.10
N GLY A 212 8.14 -5.45 -1.26
CA GLY A 212 8.85 -4.64 -2.24
C GLY A 212 10.36 -4.59 -2.00
N ASN A 213 10.81 -4.61 -0.75
CA ASN A 213 12.23 -4.74 -0.42
C ASN A 213 12.77 -6.12 -0.79
N TYR A 214 12.08 -7.18 -0.40
CA TYR A 214 12.44 -8.57 -0.71
C TYR A 214 12.54 -8.82 -2.22
N LEU A 215 11.54 -8.39 -3.00
CA LEU A 215 11.52 -8.53 -4.45
C LEU A 215 12.65 -7.77 -5.16
N ARG A 216 13.17 -6.70 -4.55
CA ARG A 216 14.27 -5.90 -5.10
C ARG A 216 15.65 -6.40 -4.69
N SER A 217 15.80 -6.89 -3.46
CA SER A 217 17.11 -7.22 -2.88
C SER A 217 17.42 -8.71 -2.79
N GLY A 218 16.42 -9.59 -2.81
CA GLY A 218 16.60 -11.03 -2.56
C GLY A 218 17.12 -11.37 -1.15
N GLY A 219 16.98 -10.42 -0.21
CA GLY A 219 17.32 -10.65 1.20
C GLY A 219 16.34 -11.58 1.92
N CYS A 220 16.42 -11.68 3.24
CA CYS A 220 15.42 -12.42 4.01
C CYS A 220 14.10 -11.64 4.08
N PHE A 221 12.98 -12.31 3.82
CA PHE A 221 11.66 -11.70 3.94
C PHE A 221 11.31 -11.48 5.42
N ALA A 222 10.81 -10.28 5.75
CA ALA A 222 10.29 -9.99 7.08
C ALA A 222 8.88 -10.57 7.22
N VAL A 223 8.74 -11.61 8.05
CA VAL A 223 7.44 -12.26 8.30
C VAL A 223 6.56 -11.32 9.12
N ILE A 224 5.48 -10.85 8.51
CA ILE A 224 4.53 -9.90 9.08
C ILE A 224 3.12 -10.47 8.89
N ASP A 225 2.28 -10.37 9.91
CA ASP A 225 0.87 -10.74 9.82
C ASP A 225 0.14 -9.82 8.84
N LEU A 226 -0.45 -10.40 7.78
CA LEU A 226 -1.16 -9.65 6.75
C LEU A 226 -2.67 -9.62 7.03
N PRO A 227 -3.28 -8.43 7.16
CA PRO A 227 -4.73 -8.31 7.21
C PRO A 227 -5.40 -8.79 5.91
N LYS A 228 -6.53 -9.49 6.03
CA LYS A 228 -7.26 -10.06 4.88
C LYS A 228 -7.60 -9.04 3.80
N GLY A 229 -7.97 -7.81 4.20
CA GLY A 229 -8.35 -6.74 3.28
C GLY A 229 -7.24 -6.27 2.34
N CYS A 230 -6.00 -6.72 2.54
CA CYS A 230 -4.84 -6.28 1.76
C CYS A 230 -4.20 -7.38 0.91
N VAL A 231 -4.70 -8.61 1.04
CA VAL A 231 -4.20 -9.78 0.30
C VAL A 231 -4.19 -9.50 -1.20
N LEU A 232 -5.31 -9.04 -1.77
CA LEU A 232 -5.41 -8.80 -3.22
C LEU A 232 -4.37 -7.80 -3.73
N ASN A 233 -4.06 -6.74 -2.98
CA ASN A 233 -3.04 -5.77 -3.37
C ASN A 233 -1.66 -6.44 -3.46
N GLN A 234 -1.32 -7.30 -2.49
CA GLN A 234 -0.06 -8.06 -2.52
C GLN A 234 -0.03 -9.08 -3.67
N ILE A 235 -1.16 -9.71 -3.96
CA ILE A 235 -1.30 -10.61 -5.10
C ILE A 235 -1.04 -9.87 -6.42
N VAL A 236 -1.58 -8.66 -6.58
CA VAL A 236 -1.32 -7.80 -7.73
C VAL A 236 0.16 -7.41 -7.81
N THR A 237 0.78 -7.02 -6.69
CA THR A 237 2.23 -6.71 -6.66
C THR A 237 3.08 -7.89 -7.12
N ILE A 238 2.77 -9.11 -6.65
CA ILE A 238 3.50 -10.33 -7.04
C ILE A 238 3.23 -10.69 -8.50
N PHE A 239 2.01 -10.55 -8.98
CA PHE A 239 1.68 -10.75 -10.38
C PHE A 239 2.50 -9.82 -11.27
N ASN A 240 2.55 -8.52 -10.95
CA ASN A 240 3.32 -7.53 -11.71
C ASN A 240 4.82 -7.86 -11.68
N TYR A 241 5.35 -8.30 -10.54
CA TYR A 241 6.72 -8.79 -10.45
C TYR A 241 6.97 -10.00 -11.38
N LEU A 242 6.08 -10.98 -11.39
CA LEU A 242 6.19 -12.17 -12.25
C LEU A 242 6.11 -11.81 -13.73
N VAL A 243 5.23 -10.88 -14.11
CA VAL A 243 5.13 -10.37 -15.48
C VAL A 243 6.46 -9.74 -15.92
N SER A 244 7.05 -8.89 -15.08
CA SER A 244 8.29 -8.17 -15.43
C SER A 244 9.54 -9.06 -15.39
N ASN A 245 9.67 -9.95 -14.41
CA ASN A 245 10.91 -10.69 -14.14
C ASN A 245 10.87 -12.17 -14.55
N LYS A 246 9.67 -12.75 -14.66
CA LYS A 246 9.45 -14.16 -15.01
C LYS A 246 8.52 -14.30 -16.22
N GLY A 247 8.34 -13.23 -17.01
CA GLY A 247 7.36 -13.14 -18.09
C GLY A 247 7.46 -14.26 -19.12
N PHE A 248 8.68 -14.69 -19.47
CA PHE A 248 8.87 -15.84 -20.38
C PHE A 248 8.23 -17.13 -19.84
N HIS A 249 8.43 -17.43 -18.55
CA HIS A 249 7.86 -18.62 -17.95
C HIS A 249 6.35 -18.50 -17.75
N LEU A 250 5.86 -17.29 -17.44
CA LEU A 250 4.43 -17.02 -17.34
C LEU A 250 3.74 -17.18 -18.71
N MET A 251 4.37 -16.73 -19.79
CA MET A 251 3.89 -16.95 -21.16
C MET A 251 3.84 -18.43 -21.53
N SER A 252 4.87 -19.22 -21.16
CA SER A 252 4.84 -20.67 -21.35
C SER A 252 3.64 -21.28 -20.61
N LEU A 253 3.40 -20.89 -19.37
CA LEU A 253 2.26 -21.40 -18.59
C LEU A 253 0.90 -21.05 -19.21
N LEU A 254 0.76 -19.84 -19.74
CA LEU A 254 -0.45 -19.39 -20.44
C LEU A 254 -0.64 -20.15 -21.76
N SER A 255 0.44 -20.39 -22.50
CA SER A 255 0.40 -21.11 -23.79
C SER A 255 0.03 -22.59 -23.61
N ASP A 256 0.41 -23.20 -22.49
CA ASP A 256 0.06 -24.60 -22.16
C ASP A 256 -1.46 -24.82 -22.01
N VAL A 257 -2.27 -23.76 -21.89
CA VAL A 257 -3.75 -23.78 -21.83
C VAL A 257 -4.38 -22.91 -22.92
N ASP A 258 -3.69 -22.75 -24.05
CA ASP A 258 -4.15 -22.05 -25.25
C ASP A 258 -4.47 -20.55 -25.06
N ILE A 259 -3.80 -19.87 -24.12
CA ILE A 259 -3.95 -18.44 -23.89
C ILE A 259 -2.79 -17.68 -24.54
N THR A 260 -3.10 -16.88 -25.56
CA THR A 260 -2.13 -15.97 -26.20
C THR A 260 -2.47 -14.53 -25.86
N ILE A 261 -1.62 -13.89 -25.07
CA ILE A 261 -1.75 -12.47 -24.67
C ILE A 261 -0.40 -11.78 -24.76
N ASN A 262 -0.41 -10.45 -24.81
CA ASN A 262 0.82 -9.66 -24.72
C ASN A 262 0.94 -9.08 -23.32
N LEU A 263 1.73 -9.75 -22.46
CA LEU A 263 1.98 -9.34 -21.08
C LEU A 263 2.57 -7.93 -20.94
N SER A 264 3.13 -7.36 -22.00
CA SER A 264 3.71 -6.02 -21.97
C SER A 264 2.67 -4.90 -22.08
N LEU A 265 1.41 -5.25 -22.40
CA LEU A 265 0.28 -4.35 -22.61
C LEU A 265 -0.88 -4.60 -21.64
N ILE A 266 -0.66 -5.42 -20.61
CA ILE A 266 -1.68 -5.70 -19.61
C ILE A 266 -1.55 -4.73 -18.44
N ASN A 267 -2.69 -4.41 -17.84
CA ASN A 267 -2.77 -3.76 -16.53
C ASN A 267 -3.80 -4.48 -15.66
N THR A 268 -3.73 -4.25 -14.35
CA THR A 268 -4.63 -4.86 -13.37
C THR A 268 -5.56 -3.82 -12.77
N GLN A 269 -6.85 -4.13 -12.70
CA GLN A 269 -7.84 -3.32 -12.00
C GLN A 269 -8.41 -4.12 -10.82
N PRO A 270 -8.04 -3.79 -9.57
CA PRO A 270 -8.59 -4.44 -8.39
C PRO A 270 -10.11 -4.24 -8.27
N SER A 271 -10.81 -5.31 -7.92
CA SER A 271 -12.20 -5.37 -7.47
C SER A 271 -12.21 -6.10 -6.12
N ASN A 272 -13.24 -5.93 -5.28
CA ASN A 272 -13.25 -6.37 -3.88
C ASN A 272 -12.50 -7.69 -3.59
N ASP A 273 -12.83 -8.76 -4.32
CA ASP A 273 -12.26 -10.10 -4.07
C ASP A 273 -11.29 -10.58 -5.17
N TYR A 274 -11.18 -9.87 -6.29
CA TYR A 274 -10.37 -10.29 -7.46
C TYR A 274 -9.92 -9.08 -8.25
N ALA A 275 -8.84 -9.18 -9.04
CA ALA A 275 -8.45 -8.13 -9.97
C ALA A 275 -8.77 -8.54 -11.41
N LEU A 276 -9.19 -7.60 -12.25
CA LEU A 276 -9.33 -7.83 -13.69
C LEU A 276 -8.00 -7.56 -14.39
N ILE A 277 -7.61 -8.46 -15.29
CA ILE A 277 -6.50 -8.26 -16.21
C ILE A 277 -7.09 -7.63 -17.47
N ILE A 278 -6.66 -6.42 -17.78
CA ILE A 278 -7.16 -5.62 -18.89
C ILE A 278 -6.08 -5.51 -19.95
N GLN A 279 -6.47 -5.64 -21.22
CA GLN A 279 -5.60 -5.43 -22.37
C GLN A 279 -6.37 -4.65 -23.44
N GLY A 280 -5.77 -3.57 -23.96
CA GLY A 280 -6.45 -2.71 -24.94
C GLY A 280 -7.78 -2.13 -24.44
N GLY A 281 -7.89 -1.87 -23.13
CA GLY A 281 -9.10 -1.32 -22.50
C GLY A 281 -10.24 -2.32 -22.28
N LYS A 282 -10.03 -3.62 -22.53
CA LYS A 282 -11.04 -4.67 -22.28
C LYS A 282 -10.54 -5.68 -21.23
N PRO A 283 -11.41 -6.13 -20.31
CA PRO A 283 -11.05 -7.22 -19.41
C PRO A 283 -10.92 -8.53 -20.20
N ILE A 284 -9.78 -9.18 -20.08
CA ILE A 284 -9.46 -10.42 -20.79
C ILE A 284 -9.27 -11.60 -19.83
N GLY A 285 -8.91 -11.33 -18.59
CA GLY A 285 -8.68 -12.35 -17.57
C GLY A 285 -8.96 -11.83 -16.18
N ALA A 286 -8.92 -12.73 -15.20
CA ALA A 286 -9.00 -12.39 -13.78
C ALA A 286 -7.77 -12.87 -13.03
N LEU A 287 -7.50 -12.21 -11.91
CA LEU A 287 -6.49 -12.54 -10.95
C LEU A 287 -7.16 -12.74 -9.60
N VAL A 288 -6.97 -13.92 -9.02
CA VAL A 288 -7.46 -14.32 -7.71
C VAL A 288 -6.27 -14.82 -6.90
N GLY A 289 -6.29 -14.68 -5.58
CA GLY A 289 -5.20 -15.21 -4.78
C GLY A 289 -5.43 -15.13 -3.29
N ASP A 290 -4.56 -15.82 -2.57
CA ASP A 290 -4.46 -15.79 -1.12
C ASP A 290 -3.00 -15.99 -0.73
N ILE A 291 -2.62 -15.65 0.51
CA ILE A 291 -1.24 -15.77 0.99
C ILE A 291 -1.19 -16.82 2.11
N ILE A 292 -0.24 -17.75 1.99
CA ILE A 292 -0.02 -18.76 3.02
C ILE A 292 1.34 -18.57 3.69
N THR A 293 1.37 -18.83 4.99
CA THR A 293 2.61 -18.88 5.78
C THR A 293 2.79 -20.30 6.32
N THR A 294 3.98 -20.86 6.17
CA THR A 294 4.28 -22.24 6.59
C THR A 294 5.72 -22.41 7.03
N ASN A 295 5.98 -23.38 7.90
CA ASN A 295 7.29 -23.72 8.45
C ASN A 295 7.86 -25.03 7.86
N ASN A 296 7.19 -25.63 6.88
CA ASN A 296 7.52 -26.96 6.33
C ASN A 296 7.06 -27.13 4.87
N ASN A 297 6.93 -28.39 4.40
CA ASN A 297 6.48 -28.72 3.05
C ASN A 297 5.17 -28.01 2.70
N TYR A 298 5.27 -27.03 1.81
CA TYR A 298 4.18 -26.10 1.48
C TYR A 298 3.12 -26.70 0.55
N ALA A 299 3.44 -27.80 -0.14
CA ALA A 299 2.60 -28.33 -1.21
C ALA A 299 1.16 -28.68 -0.77
N PRO A 300 0.91 -29.35 0.38
CA PRO A 300 -0.45 -29.65 0.82
C PRO A 300 -1.28 -28.39 1.09
N ARG A 301 -0.70 -27.41 1.80
CA ARG A 301 -1.38 -26.14 2.12
C ARG A 301 -1.67 -25.32 0.87
N ALA A 302 -0.70 -25.24 -0.06
CA ALA A 302 -0.91 -24.57 -1.33
C ALA A 302 -2.06 -25.21 -2.12
N ARG A 303 -2.12 -26.54 -2.14
CA ARG A 303 -3.20 -27.29 -2.82
C ARG A 303 -4.57 -27.01 -2.19
N GLU A 304 -4.68 -27.11 -0.86
CA GLU A 304 -5.93 -26.81 -0.16
C GLU A 304 -6.42 -25.37 -0.39
N THR A 305 -5.52 -24.40 -0.45
CA THR A 305 -5.87 -23.01 -0.76
C THR A 305 -6.36 -22.88 -2.19
N VAL A 306 -5.67 -23.51 -3.15
CA VAL A 306 -6.05 -23.49 -4.56
C VAL A 306 -7.41 -24.14 -4.79
N ASP A 307 -7.68 -25.29 -4.18
CA ASP A 307 -8.96 -25.99 -4.31
C ASP A 307 -10.13 -25.12 -3.79
N LYS A 308 -9.88 -24.18 -2.85
CA LYS A 308 -10.87 -23.18 -2.41
C LYS A 308 -11.02 -22.01 -3.37
N LEU A 309 -9.96 -21.60 -4.06
CA LEU A 309 -9.95 -20.47 -4.98
C LEU A 309 -10.43 -20.83 -6.39
N GLU A 310 -10.27 -22.07 -6.84
CA GLU A 310 -10.64 -22.53 -8.18
C GLU A 310 -12.14 -22.35 -8.50
N PRO A 311 -13.10 -22.68 -7.61
CA PRO A 311 -14.52 -22.43 -7.87
C PRO A 311 -14.83 -20.93 -7.98
N MET A 312 -14.16 -20.10 -7.19
CA MET A 312 -14.29 -18.64 -7.24
C MET A 312 -13.75 -18.10 -8.55
N ALA A 313 -12.55 -18.50 -8.96
CA ALA A 313 -11.94 -18.11 -10.23
C ALA A 313 -12.84 -18.52 -11.41
N THR A 314 -13.37 -19.74 -11.42
CA THR A 314 -14.31 -20.23 -12.43
C THR A 314 -15.58 -19.36 -12.48
N LYS A 315 -16.13 -18.98 -11.33
CA LYS A 315 -17.29 -18.11 -11.24
C LYS A 315 -16.99 -16.72 -11.83
N VAL A 316 -15.81 -16.15 -11.54
CA VAL A 316 -15.39 -14.85 -12.07
C VAL A 316 -15.23 -14.89 -13.59
N ILE A 317 -14.62 -15.94 -14.15
CA ILE A 317 -14.51 -16.15 -15.60
C ILE A 317 -15.89 -16.09 -16.25
N LYS A 318 -16.83 -16.90 -15.74
CA LYS A 318 -18.19 -17.01 -16.31
C LYS A 318 -18.99 -15.73 -16.17
N ALA A 319 -18.96 -15.10 -14.99
CA ALA A 319 -19.73 -13.89 -14.71
C ALA A 319 -19.29 -12.69 -15.55
N ASN A 320 -18.00 -12.61 -15.91
CA ASN A 320 -17.43 -11.49 -16.65
C ASN A 320 -17.08 -11.84 -18.10
N ASN A 321 -17.45 -13.04 -18.58
CA ASN A 321 -17.12 -13.55 -19.92
C ASN A 321 -15.62 -13.43 -20.28
N LEU A 322 -14.75 -13.82 -19.35
CA LEU A 322 -13.30 -13.70 -19.50
C LEU A 322 -12.72 -14.91 -20.25
N MET A 323 -11.52 -14.76 -20.80
CA MET A 323 -10.82 -15.85 -21.50
C MET A 323 -10.18 -16.82 -20.49
N PHE A 324 -9.69 -16.30 -19.37
CA PHE A 324 -8.93 -17.07 -18.38
C PHE A 324 -8.98 -16.45 -16.97
N SER A 325 -8.47 -17.19 -16.00
CA SER A 325 -8.15 -16.69 -14.66
C SER A 325 -6.78 -17.20 -14.24
N ILE A 326 -6.08 -16.40 -13.44
CA ILE A 326 -4.82 -16.76 -12.79
C ILE A 326 -5.08 -16.79 -11.29
N ILE A 327 -4.73 -17.90 -10.65
CA ILE A 327 -4.69 -18.06 -9.21
C ILE A 327 -3.23 -17.94 -8.78
N ILE A 328 -2.94 -16.98 -7.91
CA ILE A 328 -1.61 -16.77 -7.35
C ILE A 328 -1.67 -17.01 -5.84
N VAL A 329 -0.84 -17.92 -5.36
CA VAL A 329 -0.69 -18.21 -3.94
C VAL A 329 0.77 -18.05 -3.55
N PRO A 330 1.15 -16.88 -3.00
CA PRO A 330 2.44 -16.68 -2.38
C PRO A 330 2.53 -17.48 -1.09
N ILE A 331 3.69 -18.08 -0.91
CA ILE A 331 4.00 -19.04 0.15
C ILE A 331 5.21 -18.50 0.89
N VAL A 332 4.96 -17.91 2.05
CA VAL A 332 6.00 -17.47 2.96
C VAL A 332 6.51 -18.70 3.73
N ILE A 333 7.73 -19.12 3.43
CA ILE A 333 8.41 -20.22 4.09
C ILE A 333 9.21 -19.64 5.25
N VAL A 334 8.74 -19.89 6.47
CA VAL A 334 9.34 -19.41 7.72
C VAL A 334 10.46 -20.35 8.12
N ASP A 335 11.68 -19.84 8.06
CA ASP A 335 12.94 -20.47 8.47
C ASP A 335 13.88 -19.37 9.01
N GLU A 336 15.16 -19.66 9.27
CA GLU A 336 16.15 -18.67 9.72
C GLU A 336 16.25 -17.44 8.79
N CYS A 337 16.06 -17.65 7.48
CA CYS A 337 15.95 -16.60 6.48
C CYS A 337 14.70 -16.85 5.64
N PRO A 338 13.54 -16.27 6.02
CA PRO A 338 12.28 -16.55 5.35
C PRO A 338 12.33 -16.19 3.86
N ARG A 339 11.73 -17.05 3.03
CA ARG A 339 11.69 -16.88 1.57
C ARG A 339 10.27 -17.01 1.06
N ILE A 340 10.03 -16.48 -0.14
CA ILE A 340 8.73 -16.58 -0.79
C ILE A 340 8.82 -17.45 -2.03
N LYS A 341 7.98 -18.49 -2.08
CA LYS A 341 7.66 -19.19 -3.33
C LYS A 341 6.27 -18.79 -3.77
N VAL A 342 5.99 -18.85 -5.06
CA VAL A 342 4.66 -18.51 -5.58
C VAL A 342 4.13 -19.66 -6.39
N TYR A 343 3.03 -20.25 -5.95
CA TYR A 343 2.25 -21.18 -6.74
C TYR A 343 1.35 -20.38 -7.66
N VAL A 344 1.48 -20.58 -8.97
CA VAL A 344 0.67 -19.92 -9.99
C VAL A 344 -0.07 -20.99 -10.76
N MET A 345 -1.39 -20.85 -10.84
CA MET A 345 -2.25 -21.74 -11.60
C MET A 345 -3.10 -20.93 -12.57
N VAL A 346 -3.12 -21.36 -13.82
CA VAL A 346 -3.84 -20.69 -14.91
C VAL A 346 -4.95 -21.62 -15.36
N GLY A 347 -6.15 -21.06 -15.44
CA GLY A 347 -7.34 -21.76 -15.92
C GLY A 347 -7.97 -21.04 -17.09
N ASN A 348 -8.33 -21.77 -18.14
CA ASN A 348 -9.09 -21.21 -19.26
C ASN A 348 -10.61 -21.39 -19.06
N LYS A 349 -11.40 -20.74 -19.91
CA LYS A 349 -12.87 -20.88 -19.91
C LYS A 349 -13.39 -22.30 -20.22
N MET A 350 -12.55 -23.17 -20.78
CA MET A 350 -12.89 -24.56 -21.12
C MET A 350 -12.72 -25.51 -19.93
N GLY A 351 -12.09 -25.04 -18.84
CA GLY A 351 -11.88 -25.81 -17.62
C GLY A 351 -10.53 -26.50 -17.56
N ASP A 352 -9.61 -26.21 -18.48
CA ASP A 352 -8.23 -26.70 -18.40
C ASP A 352 -7.46 -25.84 -17.40
N TRP A 353 -6.75 -26.51 -16.50
CA TRP A 353 -5.92 -25.85 -15.50
C TRP A 353 -4.51 -26.42 -15.49
N ILE A 354 -3.53 -25.53 -15.42
CA ILE A 354 -2.12 -25.88 -15.26
C ILE A 354 -1.50 -25.04 -14.17
N ALA A 355 -0.57 -25.63 -13.42
CA ALA A 355 0.12 -24.94 -12.33
C ALA A 355 1.64 -25.08 -12.41
N ARG A 356 2.35 -24.04 -11.95
CA ARG A 356 3.79 -24.04 -11.73
C ARG A 356 4.14 -23.28 -10.46
N VAL A 357 5.29 -23.62 -9.89
CA VAL A 357 5.84 -22.91 -8.73
C VAL A 357 7.03 -22.08 -9.18
N PHE A 358 7.08 -20.84 -8.72
CA PHE A 358 8.17 -19.90 -8.97
C PHE A 358 8.88 -19.58 -7.67
N ASP A 359 10.20 -19.61 -7.70
CA ASP A 359 11.01 -19.00 -6.65
C ASP A 359 11.08 -17.48 -6.90
N LEU A 360 10.77 -16.70 -5.87
CA LEU A 360 11.09 -15.28 -5.83
C LEU A 360 12.55 -15.11 -5.36
N PRO A 361 13.14 -13.90 -5.50
CA PRO A 361 14.56 -13.65 -5.28
C PRO A 361 15.16 -14.23 -3.99
#